data_AF-A0A259MAS2-F1
#
_entry.id   AF-A0A259MAS2-F1
#
_cell.length_a   1.000
_cell.length_b   1.000
_cell.length_c   1.000
_cell.angle_alpha   90.00
_cell.angle_beta   90.00
_cell.angle_gamma   90.00
#
_symmetry.space_group_name_H-M   'P 1'
#
loop_
_entity.id
_entity.type
_entity.pdbx_description
1 polymer ?
#
loop_
_entity_poly.entity_id
_entity_poly.type
_entity_poly.pdbx_seq_one_letter_code
_entity_poly.pdbx_strand_id
1 'polypeptide(L)'
;MIVGKTMGLIGAALVSGLAGAGICALIALDLLGEELFVKLWRSASAGFAAPGATPSMLADARDITFFTAVEAKEHGIAVTTGVSFSTVADLLAAKQKSRWCYVLANPRSGLARQIELGKQSGSAAPVYADLSVYPPEELAAIGLSANMLQSLARTHCRFAKGRATMPFPNGEGRT
;
A
#
# COMPACT_ATOMS: atom_id res chain seq x y z
N MET A 1 6.46 35.13 51.48
CA MET A 1 5.77 34.34 50.44
C MET A 1 6.65 34.24 49.19
N ILE A 2 7.63 33.33 49.17
CA ILE A 2 8.54 33.12 48.03
C ILE A 2 8.88 31.61 47.98
N VAL A 3 7.88 30.75 47.80
CA VAL A 3 8.08 29.30 47.62
C VAL A 3 6.95 28.80 46.72
N GLY A 4 7.12 28.87 45.40
CA GLY A 4 6.06 28.39 44.49
C GLY A 4 6.33 28.50 42.99
N LYS A 5 7.55 28.84 42.54
CA LYS A 5 7.83 29.13 41.13
C LYS A 5 8.87 28.23 40.45
N THR A 6 9.43 27.23 41.13
CA THR A 6 10.57 26.45 40.62
C THR A 6 10.24 25.04 40.12
N MET A 7 9.01 24.54 40.26
CA MET A 7 8.66 23.17 39.82
C MET A 7 8.16 23.05 38.37
N GLY A 8 7.99 24.15 37.62
CA GLY A 8 7.43 24.12 36.26
C GLY A 8 8.43 23.89 35.12
N LEU A 9 9.74 23.94 35.38
CA LEU A 9 10.76 24.02 34.32
C LEU A 9 11.52 22.73 34.02
N ILE A 10 11.39 21.70 34.85
CA ILE A 10 12.10 20.41 34.64
C ILE A 10 11.28 19.46 33.75
N GLY A 11 9.95 19.61 33.68
CA GLY A 11 9.08 18.76 32.84
C GLY A 11 9.18 19.00 31.33
N ALA A 12 9.61 20.19 30.88
CA ALA A 12 9.65 20.53 29.45
C ALA A 12 10.90 20.00 28.72
N ALA A 13 12.00 19.74 29.44
CA ALA A 13 13.24 19.27 28.84
C ALA A 13 13.21 17.78 28.47
N LEU A 14 12.45 16.95 29.19
CA LEU A 14 12.40 15.51 28.93
C LEU A 14 11.48 15.13 27.76
N VAL A 15 10.43 15.91 27.50
CA VAL A 15 9.52 15.66 26.36
C VAL A 15 10.14 16.07 25.03
N SER A 16 11.05 17.05 25.04
CA SER A 16 11.73 17.53 23.82
C SER A 16 12.81 16.55 23.31
N GLY A 17 13.38 15.71 24.19
CA GLY A 17 14.41 14.72 23.82
C GLY A 17 13.86 13.52 23.03
N LEU A 18 12.64 13.08 23.31
CA LEU A 18 12.01 11.95 22.62
C LEU A 18 11.52 12.31 21.21
N ALA A 19 11.07 13.55 20.98
CA ALA A 19 10.67 14.02 19.66
C ALA A 19 11.87 14.19 18.70
N GLY A 20 13.02 14.66 19.20
CA GLY A 20 14.25 14.81 18.40
C GLY A 20 14.87 13.47 17.99
N ALA A 21 14.86 12.48 18.89
CA ALA A 21 15.39 11.14 18.59
C ALA A 21 14.59 10.42 17.49
N GLY A 22 13.26 10.59 17.46
CA GLY A 22 12.39 10.02 16.42
C GLY A 22 12.66 10.59 15.04
N ILE A 23 12.88 11.91 14.93
CA ILE A 23 13.16 12.56 13.65
C ILE A 23 14.54 12.17 13.12
N CYS A 24 15.56 12.11 13.98
CA CYS A 24 16.90 11.65 13.57
C CYS A 24 16.90 10.18 13.12
N ALA A 25 16.08 9.31 13.73
CA ALA A 25 15.93 7.93 13.30
C ALA A 25 15.25 7.80 11.91
N LEU A 26 14.27 8.66 11.63
CA LEU A 26 13.61 8.72 10.31
C LEU A 26 14.56 9.23 9.21
N ILE A 27 15.41 10.21 9.51
CA ILE A 27 16.42 10.73 8.57
C ILE A 27 17.55 9.70 8.36
N ALA A 28 17.96 8.98 9.42
CA ALA A 28 18.93 7.89 9.30
C ALA A 28 18.37 6.72 8.46
N LEU A 29 17.07 6.43 8.56
CA LEU A 29 16.41 5.44 7.70
C LEU A 29 16.39 5.84 6.22
N ASP A 30 16.34 7.13 5.92
CA ASP A 30 16.36 7.66 4.55
C ASP A 30 17.78 7.63 3.93
N LEU A 31 18.83 7.74 4.76
CA LEU A 31 20.23 7.79 4.32
C LEU A 31 20.97 6.44 4.33
N LEU A 32 20.56 5.47 5.15
CA LEU A 32 21.28 4.19 5.32
C LEU A 32 20.77 3.03 4.44
N GLY A 33 19.77 3.26 3.58
CA GLY A 33 19.35 2.33 2.54
C GLY A 33 18.61 1.07 3.04
N GLU A 34 17.94 0.40 2.09
CA GLU A 34 17.02 -0.74 2.33
C GLU A 34 17.61 -1.86 3.19
N GLU A 35 18.94 -2.06 3.15
CA GLU A 35 19.67 -3.10 3.89
C GLU A 35 19.58 -2.95 5.42
N LEU A 36 19.65 -1.72 5.96
CA LEU A 36 19.61 -1.49 7.40
C LEU A 36 18.20 -1.67 7.96
N PHE A 37 17.19 -1.21 7.21
CA PHE A 37 15.78 -1.40 7.53
C PHE A 37 15.43 -2.90 7.56
N VAL A 38 15.86 -3.68 6.56
CA VAL A 38 15.63 -5.13 6.53
C VAL A 38 16.29 -5.84 7.70
N LYS A 39 17.49 -5.44 8.11
CA LYS A 39 18.17 -6.03 9.29
C LYS A 39 17.49 -5.68 10.61
N LEU A 40 17.15 -4.40 10.82
CA LEU A 40 16.47 -3.95 12.04
C LEU A 40 15.08 -4.59 12.16
N TRP A 41 14.37 -4.69 11.04
CA TRP A 41 13.07 -5.34 10.97
C TRP A 41 13.17 -6.85 11.17
N ARG A 42 14.16 -7.53 10.61
CA ARG A 42 14.42 -8.96 10.90
C ARG A 42 14.71 -9.20 12.37
N SER A 43 15.48 -8.33 13.04
CA SER A 43 15.72 -8.47 14.47
C SER A 43 14.46 -8.21 15.31
N ALA A 44 13.62 -7.25 14.90
CA ALA A 44 12.37 -6.95 15.59
C ALA A 44 11.31 -8.06 15.37
N SER A 45 11.29 -8.68 14.20
CA SER A 45 10.36 -9.77 13.86
C SER A 45 10.81 -11.15 14.33
N ALA A 46 12.10 -11.35 14.65
CA ALA A 46 12.61 -12.60 15.20
C ALA A 46 12.05 -12.96 16.59
N GLY A 47 11.49 -11.99 17.32
CA GLY A 47 10.78 -12.21 18.59
C GLY A 47 9.30 -12.60 18.44
N PHE A 48 8.74 -12.44 17.24
CA PHE A 48 7.40 -12.90 16.93
C PHE A 48 7.52 -14.30 16.34
N ALA A 49 7.19 -15.32 17.14
CA ALA A 49 7.02 -16.67 16.63
C ALA A 49 6.17 -16.62 15.35
N ALA A 50 6.70 -17.12 14.25
CA ALA A 50 5.96 -17.23 13.01
C ALA A 50 4.63 -17.93 13.33
N PRO A 51 3.47 -17.33 13.04
CA PRO A 51 2.19 -17.93 13.39
C PRO A 51 2.04 -19.23 12.60
N GLY A 52 2.41 -20.34 13.23
CA GLY A 52 2.32 -21.69 12.69
C GLY A 52 0.89 -22.23 12.63
N ALA A 53 -0.10 -21.41 12.96
CA ALA A 53 -1.51 -21.71 12.77
C ALA A 53 -2.08 -20.62 11.87
N THR A 54 -2.33 -20.97 10.61
CA THR A 54 -3.37 -20.27 9.85
C THR A 54 -4.63 -20.33 10.71
N PRO A 55 -5.27 -19.21 11.07
CA PRO A 55 -6.49 -19.23 11.86
C PRO A 55 -7.46 -20.20 11.20
N SER A 56 -8.04 -21.14 11.96
CA SER A 56 -8.95 -22.18 11.43
C SER A 56 -10.07 -21.63 10.54
N MET A 57 -10.42 -20.36 10.73
CA MET A 57 -11.41 -19.61 9.95
C MET A 57 -11.04 -19.42 8.46
N LEU A 58 -9.77 -19.57 8.09
CA LEU A 58 -9.34 -19.46 6.69
C LEU A 58 -9.15 -20.82 6.02
N ALA A 59 -9.13 -21.94 6.75
CA ALA A 59 -8.75 -23.25 6.20
C ALA A 59 -9.56 -23.64 4.95
N ASP A 60 -10.84 -23.26 4.89
CA ASP A 60 -11.75 -23.52 3.78
C ASP A 60 -12.03 -22.29 2.90
N ALA A 61 -11.35 -21.17 3.13
CA ALA A 61 -11.55 -19.94 2.36
C ALA A 61 -11.10 -20.13 0.91
N ARG A 62 -12.01 -19.78 -0.01
CA ARG A 62 -11.80 -19.76 -1.46
C ARG A 62 -11.95 -18.34 -1.99
N ASP A 63 -11.31 -18.06 -3.11
CA ASP A 63 -11.38 -16.76 -3.81
C ASP A 63 -11.04 -15.57 -2.89
N ILE A 64 -9.92 -15.70 -2.18
CA ILE A 64 -9.42 -14.70 -1.24
C ILE A 64 -8.92 -13.50 -2.03
N THR A 65 -9.44 -12.32 -1.72
CA THR A 65 -9.07 -11.07 -2.42
C THR A 65 -8.59 -10.02 -1.42
N PHE A 66 -7.47 -9.38 -1.73
CA PHE A 66 -6.92 -8.26 -0.98
C PHE A 66 -6.91 -7.02 -1.86
N PHE A 67 -7.13 -5.87 -1.24
CA PHE A 67 -7.10 -4.57 -1.89
C PHE A 67 -6.10 -3.66 -1.19
N THR A 68 -5.38 -2.87 -1.98
CA THR A 68 -4.55 -1.77 -1.48
C THR A 68 -4.82 -0.53 -2.33
N ALA A 69 -4.89 0.63 -1.69
CA ALA A 69 -5.09 1.91 -2.37
C ALA A 69 -3.89 2.82 -2.10
N VAL A 70 -3.39 3.45 -3.17
CA VAL A 70 -2.31 4.45 -3.10
C VAL A 70 -2.82 5.76 -3.64
N GLU A 71 -2.74 6.82 -2.85
CA GLU A 71 -3.11 8.17 -3.28
C GLU A 71 -2.04 8.76 -4.21
N ALA A 72 -2.45 9.12 -5.42
CA ALA A 72 -1.69 9.98 -6.32
C ALA A 72 -2.01 11.45 -6.00
N LYS A 73 -1.29 11.98 -5.00
CA LYS A 73 -1.53 13.32 -4.41
C LYS A 73 -1.56 14.45 -5.45
N GLU A 74 -0.75 14.34 -6.50
CA GLU A 74 -0.69 15.31 -7.60
C GLU A 74 -2.05 15.53 -8.29
N HIS A 75 -2.93 14.54 -8.19
CA HIS A 75 -4.18 14.49 -8.92
C HIS A 75 -5.40 14.26 -8.04
N GLY A 76 -5.21 14.09 -6.73
CA GLY A 76 -6.30 13.83 -5.78
C GLY A 76 -7.09 12.55 -6.06
N ILE A 77 -6.45 11.54 -6.66
CA ILE A 77 -7.08 10.25 -6.98
C ILE A 77 -6.37 9.09 -6.28
N ALA A 78 -7.13 8.06 -5.94
CA ALA A 78 -6.60 6.82 -5.38
C ALA A 78 -6.56 5.72 -6.44
N VAL A 79 -5.37 5.14 -6.64
CA VAL A 79 -5.17 3.94 -7.46
C VAL A 79 -5.34 2.72 -6.58
N THR A 80 -6.34 1.89 -6.87
CA THR A 80 -6.62 0.66 -6.14
C THR A 80 -6.08 -0.54 -6.90
N THR A 81 -5.29 -1.37 -6.22
CA THR A 81 -4.81 -2.66 -6.74
C THR A 81 -5.47 -3.79 -5.95
N GLY A 82 -6.12 -4.70 -6.68
CA GLY A 82 -6.67 -5.94 -6.13
C GLY A 82 -5.77 -7.13 -6.48
N VAL A 83 -5.61 -8.08 -5.55
CA VAL A 83 -4.94 -9.36 -5.79
C VAL A 83 -5.83 -10.48 -5.28
N SER A 84 -6.09 -11.48 -6.12
CA SER A 84 -6.87 -12.66 -5.77
C SER A 84 -6.02 -13.93 -5.72
N PHE A 85 -6.43 -14.85 -4.86
CA PHE A 85 -5.88 -16.18 -4.67
C PHE A 85 -7.02 -17.20 -4.66
N SER A 86 -6.84 -18.36 -5.28
CA SER A 86 -7.92 -19.36 -5.34
C SER A 86 -8.15 -20.01 -3.98
N THR A 87 -7.08 -20.19 -3.20
CA THR A 87 -7.06 -20.92 -1.92
C THR A 87 -6.08 -20.28 -0.93
N VAL A 88 -6.18 -20.66 0.35
CA VAL A 88 -5.15 -20.29 1.35
C VAL A 88 -3.79 -20.87 1.01
N ALA A 89 -3.72 -22.10 0.48
CA ALA A 89 -2.45 -22.69 0.06
C ALA A 89 -1.76 -21.84 -1.02
N ASP A 90 -2.53 -21.34 -2.00
CA ASP A 90 -2.02 -20.42 -3.02
C ASP A 90 -1.57 -19.08 -2.42
N LEU A 91 -2.31 -18.55 -1.44
CA LEU A 91 -1.91 -17.34 -0.71
C LEU A 91 -0.56 -17.52 0.01
N LEU A 92 -0.41 -18.60 0.77
CA LEU A 92 0.83 -18.92 1.50
C LEU A 92 2.01 -19.17 0.54
N ALA A 93 1.73 -19.76 -0.63
CA ALA A 93 2.73 -20.00 -1.68
C ALA A 93 2.97 -18.78 -2.60
N ALA A 94 2.35 -17.62 -2.33
CA ALA A 94 2.39 -16.43 -3.17
C ALA A 94 1.92 -16.65 -4.63
N LYS A 95 1.11 -17.67 -4.86
CA LYS A 95 0.60 -18.06 -6.18
C LYS A 95 -0.69 -17.30 -6.50
N GLN A 96 -0.54 -16.06 -6.94
CA GLN A 96 -1.68 -15.23 -7.32
C GLN A 96 -2.51 -15.88 -8.46
N LYS A 97 -3.84 -15.78 -8.37
CA LYS A 97 -4.78 -16.14 -9.43
C LYS A 97 -4.92 -14.98 -10.42
N SER A 98 -5.21 -13.79 -9.91
CA SER A 98 -5.26 -12.56 -10.72
C SER A 98 -4.86 -11.33 -9.90
N ARG A 99 -4.44 -10.29 -10.60
CA ARG A 99 -4.19 -8.96 -10.07
C ARG A 99 -4.81 -7.95 -11.01
N TRP A 100 -5.45 -6.92 -10.50
CA TRP A 100 -6.03 -5.84 -11.30
C TRP A 100 -5.77 -4.51 -10.63
N CYS A 101 -5.81 -3.46 -11.43
CA CYS A 101 -5.55 -2.10 -10.99
C CYS A 101 -6.57 -1.17 -11.62
N TYR A 102 -7.16 -0.29 -10.83
CA TYR A 102 -8.19 0.64 -11.27
C TYR A 102 -8.15 1.93 -10.47
N VAL A 103 -8.80 2.97 -10.99
CA VAL A 103 -9.12 4.18 -10.24
C VAL A 103 -10.63 4.28 -10.08
N LEU A 104 -11.07 4.79 -8.93
CA LEU A 104 -12.45 5.21 -8.74
C LEU A 104 -12.51 6.71 -9.00
N ALA A 105 -13.15 7.10 -10.09
CA ALA A 105 -13.41 8.49 -10.40
C ALA A 105 -14.84 8.85 -9.97
N ASN A 106 -14.97 9.87 -9.13
CA ASN A 106 -16.28 10.39 -8.74
C ASN A 106 -16.57 11.69 -9.51
N PRO A 107 -17.51 11.70 -10.47
CA PRO A 107 -17.90 12.91 -11.15
C PRO A 107 -18.78 13.78 -10.24
N ARG A 108 -18.16 14.59 -9.37
CA ARG A 108 -18.69 15.71 -8.53
C ARG A 108 -20.05 15.57 -7.78
N SER A 109 -20.87 14.53 -8.01
CA SER A 109 -22.20 14.31 -7.44
C SER A 109 -22.83 12.96 -7.81
N GLY A 110 -22.09 12.01 -8.41
CA GLY A 110 -22.63 10.79 -9.02
C GLY A 110 -22.10 9.46 -8.48
N LEU A 111 -22.50 8.37 -9.14
CA LEU A 111 -21.96 7.02 -8.92
C LEU A 111 -20.47 7.01 -9.29
N ALA A 112 -19.61 6.50 -8.39
CA ALA A 112 -18.20 6.35 -8.67
C ALA A 112 -17.99 5.40 -9.85
N ARG A 113 -17.30 5.87 -10.89
CA ARG A 113 -16.96 5.06 -12.06
C ARG A 113 -15.61 4.39 -11.82
N GLN A 114 -15.60 3.08 -11.98
CA GLN A 114 -14.36 2.30 -12.01
C GLN A 114 -13.74 2.38 -13.41
N ILE A 115 -12.52 2.90 -13.49
CA ILE A 115 -11.71 2.91 -14.72
C ILE A 115 -10.59 1.89 -14.52
N GLU A 116 -10.65 0.78 -15.25
CA GLU A 116 -9.59 -0.23 -15.21
C GLU A 116 -8.32 0.32 -15.86
N LEU A 117 -7.19 0.16 -15.19
CA LEU A 117 -5.86 0.56 -15.68
C LEU A 117 -5.09 -0.63 -16.25
N GLY A 118 -5.34 -1.82 -15.72
CA GLY A 118 -4.76 -3.04 -16.24
C GLY A 118 -5.01 -4.24 -15.33
N LYS A 119 -4.60 -5.40 -15.82
CA LYS A 119 -4.73 -6.69 -15.14
C LYS A 119 -3.59 -7.63 -15.46
N GLN A 120 -3.41 -8.62 -14.59
CA GLN A 120 -2.44 -9.69 -14.71
C GLN A 120 -3.10 -10.99 -14.24
N SER A 121 -2.96 -12.07 -15.01
CA SER A 121 -3.46 -13.40 -14.63
C SER A 121 -2.28 -14.30 -14.30
N GLY A 122 -2.22 -14.84 -13.08
CA GLY A 122 -1.11 -15.67 -12.62
C GLY A 122 0.26 -15.03 -12.84
N SER A 123 1.13 -15.76 -13.55
CA SER A 123 2.48 -15.32 -13.95
C SER A 123 2.54 -14.69 -15.35
N ALA A 124 1.41 -14.52 -16.04
CA ALA A 124 1.39 -13.90 -17.36
C ALA A 124 1.87 -12.44 -17.31
N ALA A 125 2.26 -11.91 -18.47
CA ALA A 125 2.57 -10.50 -18.61
C ALA A 125 1.33 -9.64 -18.28
N PRO A 126 1.49 -8.48 -17.62
CA PRO A 126 0.38 -7.58 -17.37
C PRO A 126 -0.15 -7.02 -18.69
N VAL A 127 -1.47 -6.92 -18.78
CA VAL A 127 -2.20 -6.31 -19.89
C VAL A 127 -2.78 -5.01 -19.38
N TYR A 128 -2.32 -3.89 -19.93
CA TYR A 128 -2.86 -2.57 -19.64
C TYR A 128 -4.17 -2.36 -20.39
N ALA A 129 -5.11 -1.66 -19.76
CA ALA A 129 -6.39 -1.36 -20.39
C ALA A 129 -6.21 -0.41 -21.58
N ASP A 130 -7.03 -0.60 -22.61
CA ASP A 130 -7.16 0.38 -23.68
C ASP A 130 -7.97 1.56 -23.16
N LEU A 131 -7.31 2.71 -23.02
CA LEU A 131 -7.95 3.92 -22.51
C LEU A 131 -8.66 4.73 -23.59
N SER A 132 -8.54 4.34 -24.87
CA SER A 132 -9.25 4.98 -25.98
C SER A 132 -10.76 4.71 -25.95
N VAL A 133 -11.20 3.70 -25.19
CA VAL A 133 -12.62 3.39 -24.97
C VAL A 133 -13.33 4.45 -24.13
N TYR A 134 -12.59 5.34 -23.48
CA TYR A 134 -13.12 6.46 -22.71
C TYR A 134 -13.04 7.75 -23.53
N PRO A 135 -14.18 8.39 -23.83
CA PRO A 135 -14.17 9.66 -24.55
C PRO A 135 -13.36 10.73 -23.78
N PRO A 136 -12.50 11.51 -24.47
CA PRO A 136 -11.66 12.52 -23.81
C PRO A 136 -12.47 13.53 -22.99
N GLU A 137 -13.66 13.91 -23.45
CA GLU A 137 -14.58 14.81 -22.77
C GLU A 137 -15.06 14.26 -21.42
N GLU A 138 -15.29 12.96 -21.31
CA GLU A 138 -15.70 12.32 -20.06
C GLU A 138 -14.57 12.30 -19.04
N LEU A 139 -13.35 11.99 -19.51
CA LEU A 139 -12.15 12.03 -18.66
C LEU A 139 -11.83 13.46 -18.23
N ALA A 140 -11.97 14.44 -19.12
CA ALA A 140 -11.73 15.85 -18.80
C ALA A 140 -12.73 16.38 -17.77
N ALA A 141 -14.00 15.95 -17.82
CA ALA A 141 -15.01 16.34 -16.84
C ALA A 141 -14.67 15.93 -15.39
N ILE A 142 -13.88 14.87 -15.24
CA ILE A 142 -13.36 14.38 -13.95
C ILE A 142 -11.90 14.77 -13.69
N GLY A 143 -11.33 15.66 -14.51
CA GLY A 143 -9.95 16.14 -14.35
C GLY A 143 -8.88 15.12 -14.69
N LEU A 144 -9.20 14.10 -15.50
CA LEU A 144 -8.28 13.04 -15.92
C LEU A 144 -7.98 13.14 -17.42
N SER A 145 -6.89 12.51 -17.85
CA SER A 145 -6.58 12.30 -19.26
C SER A 145 -6.08 10.87 -19.49
N ALA A 146 -6.21 10.36 -20.71
CA ALA A 146 -5.72 9.02 -21.06
C ALA A 146 -4.20 8.88 -20.80
N ASN A 147 -3.40 9.90 -21.15
CA ASN A 147 -1.95 9.90 -20.92
C ASN A 147 -1.62 9.84 -19.42
N MET A 148 -2.35 10.60 -18.60
CA MET A 148 -2.18 10.60 -17.15
C MET A 148 -2.55 9.23 -16.56
N LEU A 149 -3.70 8.67 -16.94
CA LEU A 149 -4.13 7.33 -16.51
C LEU A 149 -3.11 6.26 -16.92
N GLN A 150 -2.52 6.38 -18.10
CA GLN A 150 -1.47 5.46 -18.55
C GLN A 150 -0.17 5.62 -17.76
N SER A 151 0.20 6.85 -17.39
CA SER A 151 1.33 7.11 -16.50
C SER A 151 1.10 6.48 -15.13
N LEU A 152 -0.07 6.71 -14.53
CA LEU A 152 -0.48 6.12 -13.26
C LEU A 152 -0.48 4.61 -13.29
N ALA A 153 -0.93 4.03 -14.41
CA ALA A 153 -0.91 2.59 -14.61
C ALA A 153 0.51 2.03 -14.55
N ARG A 154 1.51 2.76 -15.07
CA ARG A 154 2.91 2.33 -15.07
C ARG A 154 3.61 2.55 -13.73
N THR A 155 3.27 3.62 -13.01
CA THR A 155 3.92 3.98 -11.75
C THR A 155 3.30 3.28 -10.54
N HIS A 156 1.97 3.15 -10.50
CA HIS A 156 1.26 2.68 -9.31
C HIS A 156 0.71 1.26 -9.43
N CYS A 157 0.39 0.76 -10.63
CA CYS A 157 -0.01 -0.64 -10.76
C CYS A 157 1.23 -1.52 -10.65
N ARG A 158 1.57 -1.90 -9.40
CA ARG A 158 2.70 -2.77 -9.06
C ARG A 158 2.42 -4.20 -9.53
N PHE A 159 2.38 -4.45 -10.83
CA PHE A 159 2.32 -5.80 -11.39
C PHE A 159 3.66 -6.52 -11.17
N ALA A 160 3.61 -7.80 -10.80
CA ALA A 160 4.83 -8.56 -10.52
C ALA A 160 5.57 -8.82 -11.84
N LYS A 161 6.81 -8.32 -11.96
CA LYS A 161 7.69 -8.58 -13.12
C LYS A 161 8.31 -9.98 -13.02
N GLY A 162 7.53 -11.05 -13.20
CA GLY A 162 8.02 -12.43 -13.22
C GLY A 162 8.56 -12.93 -11.88
N ARG A 163 8.17 -14.15 -11.46
CA ARG A 163 8.42 -14.76 -10.12
C ARG A 163 8.35 -13.76 -8.96
N ALA A 164 7.18 -13.65 -8.36
CA ALA A 164 6.98 -12.87 -7.14
C ALA A 164 7.93 -13.33 -6.01
N THR A 165 9.06 -12.64 -5.85
CA THR A 165 9.73 -12.52 -4.55
C THR A 165 8.85 -11.57 -3.74
N MET A 166 8.06 -12.11 -2.81
CA MET A 166 7.08 -11.34 -2.04
C MET A 166 7.73 -10.14 -1.34
N PRO A 167 7.25 -8.90 -1.58
CA PRO A 167 7.49 -7.77 -0.70
C PRO A 167 6.21 -7.53 0.11
N PHE A 168 5.83 -8.49 0.96
CA PHE A 168 4.88 -8.18 2.02
C PHE A 168 5.70 -7.89 3.28
N PRO A 169 5.90 -6.62 3.66
CA PRO A 169 6.06 -6.33 5.08
C PRO A 169 4.73 -6.74 5.75
N ASN A 170 4.84 -7.45 6.86
CA ASN A 170 3.74 -8.04 7.61
C ASN A 170 2.53 -7.10 7.74
N GLY A 171 1.33 -7.66 7.57
CA GLY A 171 0.08 -6.91 7.49
C GLY A 171 -0.26 -6.11 8.75
N GLU A 172 -0.56 -4.83 8.54
CA GLU A 172 -1.53 -4.10 9.34
C GLU A 172 -2.90 -4.20 8.65
N GLY A 173 -3.69 -5.19 9.05
CA GLY A 173 -5.13 -5.12 8.83
C GLY A 173 -5.70 -4.11 9.83
N ARG A 174 -6.13 -2.94 9.34
CA ARG A 174 -6.98 -2.04 10.11
C ARG A 174 -8.40 -2.61 10.12
N THR A 175 -8.91 -2.91 11.32
CA THR A 175 -10.33 -3.13 11.64
C THR A 175 -11.10 -1.82 11.57
#